data_AF-A0AA88R4H5-F1
#
_entry.id   AF-A0AA88R4H5-F1
#
_cell.length_a   1.000
_cell.length_b   1.000
_cell.length_c   1.000
_cell.angle_alpha   90.00
_cell.angle_beta   90.00
_cell.angle_gamma   90.00
#
_symmetry.space_group_name_H-M   'P 1'
#
loop_
_entity.id
_entity.type
_entity.pdbx_description
1 polymer ?
#
loop_
_entity_poly.entity_id
_entity_poly.type
_entity_poly.pdbx_seq_one_letter_code
_entity_poly.pdbx_strand_id
1 'polypeptide(L)'
;MLEAVMDVVPTEKLAVHFHDTYGQALSNILISLQMGISTVDSSVSGLGGCPYAKGASGNVATEDVVYMLNGLGVKTGVNLEKLMFAGEYISKHLGRPNGSKAAIALSRSTANASKL
;
A
#
# COMPACT_ATOMS: atom_id res chain seq x y z
N MET A 1 16.42 -13.01 -5.00
CA MET A 1 16.28 -11.96 -6.03
C MET A 1 16.91 -10.67 -5.55
N LEU A 2 16.44 -10.04 -4.46
CA LEU A 2 17.05 -8.82 -3.93
C LEU A 2 18.54 -8.98 -3.59
N GLU A 3 18.95 -10.09 -2.96
CA GLU A 3 20.38 -10.38 -2.65
C GLU A 3 21.27 -10.23 -3.90
N ALA A 4 20.89 -10.89 -5.00
CA ALA A 4 21.65 -10.83 -6.25
C ALA A 4 21.70 -9.41 -6.88
N VAL A 5 20.70 -8.56 -6.62
CA VAL A 5 20.71 -7.17 -7.08
C VAL A 5 21.58 -6.31 -6.16
N MET A 6 21.53 -6.56 -4.86
CA MET A 6 22.34 -5.86 -3.85
C MET A 6 23.84 -6.14 -4.00
N ASP A 7 24.22 -7.28 -4.58
CA ASP A 7 25.62 -7.60 -4.92
C ASP A 7 26.23 -6.63 -5.96
N VAL A 8 25.39 -5.94 -6.73
CA VAL A 8 25.83 -5.09 -7.86
C VAL A 8 25.31 -3.65 -7.81
N VAL A 9 24.27 -3.37 -7.02
CA VAL A 9 23.70 -2.03 -6.83
C VAL A 9 23.57 -1.71 -5.34
N PRO A 10 24.07 -0.55 -4.86
CA PRO A 10 23.88 -0.13 -3.48
C PRO A 10 22.41 -0.08 -3.07
N THR A 11 22.09 -0.62 -1.90
CA THR A 11 20.73 -0.75 -1.38
C THR A 11 19.96 0.57 -1.35
N GLU A 12 20.63 1.69 -1.09
CA GLU A 12 20.04 3.03 -1.01
C GLU A 12 19.55 3.55 -2.38
N LYS A 13 19.95 2.89 -3.47
CA LYS A 13 19.51 3.17 -4.84
C LYS A 13 18.40 2.21 -5.30
N LEU A 14 17.95 1.31 -4.44
CA LEU A 14 16.94 0.31 -4.77
C LEU A 14 15.57 0.69 -4.18
N ALA A 15 14.54 0.36 -4.94
CA ALA A 15 13.15 0.43 -4.54
C ALA A 15 12.45 -0.89 -4.89
N VAL A 16 11.34 -1.18 -4.22
CA VAL A 16 10.50 -2.34 -4.54
C VAL A 16 9.10 -1.90 -4.96
N HIS A 17 8.55 -2.59 -5.95
CA HIS A 17 7.19 -2.40 -6.45
C HIS A 17 6.49 -3.75 -6.50
N PHE A 18 5.49 -3.94 -5.65
CA PHE A 18 4.76 -5.21 -5.58
C PHE A 18 3.28 -5.02 -5.89
N HIS A 19 2.75 -5.91 -6.73
CA HIS A 19 1.32 -6.07 -6.94
C HIS A 19 0.75 -7.01 -5.88
N ASP A 20 -0.49 -6.76 -5.44
CA ASP A 20 -1.16 -7.57 -4.41
C ASP A 20 -2.13 -8.60 -5.00
N THR A 21 -1.86 -9.06 -6.22
CA THR A 21 -2.74 -10.00 -6.96
C THR A 21 -3.02 -11.29 -6.18
N TYR A 22 -2.03 -11.76 -5.41
CA TYR A 22 -2.14 -12.98 -4.60
C TYR A 22 -2.01 -12.70 -3.09
N GLY A 23 -2.22 -11.45 -2.66
CA GLY A 23 -2.18 -11.08 -1.24
C GLY A 23 -0.78 -11.15 -0.60
N GLN A 24 0.29 -11.04 -1.40
CA GLN A 24 1.68 -11.21 -0.94
C GLN A 24 2.45 -9.89 -0.85
N ALA A 25 1.87 -8.76 -1.27
CA ALA A 25 2.64 -7.53 -1.42
C ALA A 25 3.18 -7.03 -0.07
N LEU A 26 2.37 -6.97 0.98
CA LEU A 26 2.82 -6.50 2.30
C LEU A 26 3.89 -7.41 2.90
N SER A 27 3.77 -8.73 2.75
CA SER A 27 4.79 -9.68 3.22
C SER A 27 6.10 -9.49 2.48
N ASN A 28 6.06 -9.29 1.16
CA ASN A 28 7.26 -9.01 0.37
C ASN A 28 7.89 -7.66 0.74
N ILE A 29 7.08 -6.63 1.00
CA ILE A 29 7.56 -5.34 1.50
C ILE A 29 8.25 -5.51 2.85
N LEU A 30 7.64 -6.25 3.79
CA LEU A 30 8.22 -6.50 5.11
C LEU A 30 9.61 -7.12 5.02
N ILE A 31 9.78 -8.16 4.20
CA ILE A 31 11.10 -8.78 3.98
C ILE A 31 12.06 -7.78 3.32
N SER A 32 11.59 -7.00 2.34
CA SER A 32 12.43 -5.99 1.68
C SER A 32 12.95 -4.92 2.65
N LEU A 33 12.10 -4.47 3.58
CA LEU A 33 12.49 -3.54 4.66
C LEU A 33 13.55 -4.16 5.58
N GLN A 34 13.41 -5.44 5.94
CA GLN A 34 14.39 -6.17 6.75
C GLN A 34 15.74 -6.34 6.03
N MET A 35 15.73 -6.34 4.70
CA MET A 35 16.94 -6.34 3.87
C MET A 35 17.54 -4.93 3.66
N GLY A 36 16.96 -3.89 4.27
CA GLY A 36 17.46 -2.52 4.21
C GLY A 36 16.90 -1.66 3.09
N ILE A 37 15.94 -2.17 2.28
CA ILE A 37 15.22 -1.34 1.31
C ILE A 37 14.40 -0.29 2.05
N SER A 38 14.50 0.97 1.63
CA SER A 38 13.82 2.10 2.27
C SER A 38 12.83 2.82 1.35
N THR A 39 12.73 2.41 0.08
CA THR A 39 11.80 2.98 -0.91
C THR A 39 10.83 1.91 -1.41
N VAL A 40 9.53 2.17 -1.29
CA VAL A 40 8.46 1.23 -1.66
C VAL A 40 7.42 1.97 -2.49
N ASP A 41 7.16 1.45 -3.69
CA ASP A 41 6.11 1.94 -4.56
C ASP A 41 4.77 1.30 -4.21
N SER A 42 3.71 2.12 -4.26
CA SER A 42 2.34 1.70 -3.98
C SER A 42 1.36 2.59 -4.74
N SER A 43 0.06 2.27 -4.71
CA SER A 43 -0.97 3.10 -5.34
C SER A 43 -2.12 3.37 -4.39
N VAL A 44 -2.58 4.63 -4.35
CA VAL A 44 -3.71 5.04 -3.51
C VAL A 44 -4.92 4.14 -3.78
N SER A 45 -5.57 3.65 -2.72
CA SER A 45 -6.74 2.78 -2.79
C SER A 45 -6.57 1.52 -3.64
N GLY A 46 -5.32 1.06 -3.81
CA GLY A 46 -5.00 -0.09 -4.66
C GLY A 46 -5.32 0.17 -6.14
N LEU A 47 -5.18 1.41 -6.60
CA LEU A 47 -5.36 1.75 -8.01
C LEU A 47 -4.36 1.00 -8.89
N GLY A 48 -4.76 0.81 -10.15
CA GLY A 48 -4.10 -0.11 -11.07
C GLY A 48 -4.94 -1.37 -11.30
N GLY A 49 -4.32 -2.34 -11.96
CA GLY A 49 -4.99 -3.49 -12.58
C GLY A 49 -4.91 -3.40 -14.10
N CYS A 50 -4.89 -4.55 -14.77
CA CYS A 50 -4.82 -4.60 -16.23
C CYS A 50 -6.23 -4.80 -16.81
N PRO A 51 -6.71 -3.91 -17.69
CA PRO A 51 -8.01 -4.09 -18.35
C PRO A 51 -8.09 -5.40 -19.18
N TYR A 52 -6.94 -5.99 -19.51
CA TYR A 52 -6.82 -7.23 -20.27
C TYR A 52 -6.62 -8.48 -19.39
N ALA A 53 -6.34 -8.35 -18.08
CA ALA A 53 -6.14 -9.49 -17.17
C ALA A 53 -7.23 -9.52 -16.09
N LYS A 54 -8.29 -10.30 -16.34
CA LYS A 54 -9.40 -10.50 -15.41
C LYS A 54 -8.87 -11.06 -14.07
N GLY A 55 -9.08 -10.32 -12.98
CA GLY A 55 -8.78 -10.77 -11.61
C GLY A 55 -7.48 -10.25 -10.99
N ALA A 56 -6.65 -9.50 -11.72
CA ALA A 56 -5.48 -8.85 -11.11
C ALA A 56 -5.92 -7.66 -10.25
N SER A 57 -5.83 -7.79 -8.91
CA SER A 57 -6.21 -6.75 -7.94
C SER A 57 -5.40 -5.45 -8.06
N GLY A 58 -4.27 -5.48 -8.79
CA GLY A 58 -3.45 -4.32 -9.11
C GLY A 58 -2.28 -4.14 -8.13
N ASN A 59 -1.87 -2.88 -7.96
CA ASN A 59 -0.81 -2.48 -7.03
C ASN A 59 -1.25 -2.70 -5.58
N VAL A 60 -0.29 -2.81 -4.66
CA VAL A 60 -0.58 -2.69 -3.23
C VAL A 60 -1.14 -1.31 -2.89
N ALA A 61 -2.15 -1.28 -2.01
CA ALA A 61 -2.75 -0.02 -1.58
C ALA A 61 -1.82 0.77 -0.66
N THR A 62 -1.60 2.05 -0.94
CA THR A 62 -0.72 2.91 -0.12
C THR A 62 -1.17 3.00 1.33
N GLU A 63 -2.48 3.03 1.58
CA GLU A 63 -3.08 3.04 2.92
C GLU A 63 -2.70 1.79 3.72
N ASP A 64 -2.69 0.62 3.08
CA ASP A 64 -2.33 -0.65 3.74
C ASP A 64 -0.84 -0.69 4.09
N VAL A 65 0.02 -0.15 3.20
CA VAL A 65 1.46 0.00 3.46
C VAL A 65 1.70 0.97 4.61
N VAL A 66 1.09 2.17 4.58
CA VAL A 66 1.27 3.18 5.64
C VAL A 66 0.72 2.67 6.97
N TYR A 67 -0.40 1.97 6.97
CA TYR A 67 -0.95 1.33 8.18
C TYR A 67 0.05 0.35 8.80
N MET A 68 0.61 -0.57 8.00
CA MET A 68 1.64 -1.51 8.45
C MET A 68 2.87 -0.78 9.00
N LEU A 69 3.39 0.20 8.24
CA LEU A 69 4.59 0.95 8.64
C LEU A 69 4.39 1.73 9.95
N ASN A 70 3.23 2.36 10.13
CA ASN A 70 2.87 3.03 11.39
C ASN A 70 2.83 2.04 12.55
N GLY A 71 2.22 0.86 12.36
CA GLY A 71 2.17 -0.20 13.39
C GLY A 71 3.56 -0.75 13.75
N LEU A 72 4.50 -0.74 12.81
CA LEU A 72 5.90 -1.11 13.03
C LEU A 72 6.76 0.04 13.60
N GLY A 73 6.20 1.24 13.77
CA GLY A 73 6.95 2.43 14.23
C GLY A 73 7.89 3.03 13.18
N VAL A 74 7.74 2.67 11.90
CA VAL A 74 8.54 3.21 10.80
C VAL A 74 8.00 4.57 10.37
N LYS A 75 8.87 5.59 10.36
CA LYS A 75 8.49 6.96 9.99
C LYS A 75 8.42 7.11 8.46
N THR A 76 7.23 7.40 7.96
CA THR A 76 6.99 7.71 6.53
C THR A 76 6.78 9.20 6.26
N GLY A 77 6.31 9.96 7.27
CA GLY A 77 5.85 11.34 7.10
C GLY A 77 4.49 11.48 6.42
N VAL A 78 3.80 10.38 6.11
CA VAL A 78 2.48 10.38 5.48
C VAL A 78 1.39 10.43 6.55
N ASN A 79 0.44 11.36 6.41
CA ASN A 79 -0.75 11.40 7.24
C ASN A 79 -1.80 10.40 6.69
N LEU A 80 -2.06 9.32 7.43
CA LEU A 80 -2.95 8.25 7.00
C LEU A 80 -4.40 8.72 6.78
N GLU A 81 -4.91 9.62 7.61
CA GLU A 81 -6.26 10.15 7.49
C GLU A 81 -6.44 10.95 6.18
N LYS A 82 -5.50 11.87 5.90
CA LYS A 82 -5.48 12.63 4.64
C LYS A 82 -5.35 11.72 3.42
N LEU A 83 -4.56 10.66 3.53
CA LEU A 83 -4.41 9.67 2.48
C LEU A 83 -5.73 8.91 2.23
N MET A 84 -6.43 8.50 3.29
CA MET A 84 -7.75 7.85 3.17
C MET A 84 -8.77 8.78 2.50
N PHE A 85 -8.77 10.08 2.81
CA PHE A 85 -9.64 11.05 2.12
C PHE A 85 -9.34 11.14 0.62
N ALA A 86 -8.07 11.17 0.24
CA ALA A 86 -7.66 11.18 -1.17
C ALA A 86 -8.11 9.90 -1.89
N GLY A 87 -7.94 8.74 -1.23
CA GLY A 87 -8.36 7.45 -1.74
C GLY A 87 -9.86 7.31 -1.96
N GLU A 88 -10.64 7.80 -1.00
CA GLU A 88 -12.10 7.84 -1.11
C GLU A 88 -12.57 8.77 -2.25
N TYR A 89 -11.94 9.94 -2.39
CA TYR A 89 -12.24 10.88 -3.47
C TYR A 89 -12.04 10.23 -4.85
N ILE A 90 -10.87 9.63 -5.09
CA ILE A 90 -10.57 9.06 -6.42
C ILE A 90 -11.39 7.80 -6.70
N SER A 91 -11.65 6.98 -5.69
CA SER A 91 -12.51 5.79 -5.83
C SER A 91 -13.93 6.18 -6.26
N LYS A 92 -14.50 7.22 -5.63
CA LYS A 92 -15.80 7.80 -6.03
C LYS A 92 -15.77 8.37 -7.43
N HIS A 93 -14.75 9.16 -7.76
CA HIS A 93 -14.62 9.77 -9.07
C HIS A 93 -14.57 8.74 -10.21
N LEU A 94 -13.89 7.62 -9.97
CA LEU A 94 -13.76 6.52 -10.93
C LEU A 94 -14.94 5.53 -10.90
N GLY A 95 -15.89 5.69 -9.97
CA GLY A 95 -17.01 4.76 -9.82
C GLY A 95 -16.59 3.33 -9.44
N ARG A 96 -15.47 3.16 -8.75
CA ARG A 96 -14.94 1.84 -8.32
C ARG A 96 -14.81 1.78 -6.80
N PRO A 97 -14.89 0.58 -6.19
CA PRO A 97 -14.63 0.43 -4.76
C PRO A 97 -13.17 0.75 -4.42
N ASN A 98 -12.96 1.27 -3.21
CA ASN A 98 -11.63 1.41 -2.63
C ASN A 98 -11.02 0.03 -2.38
N GLY A 99 -9.79 -0.21 -2.83
CA GLY A 99 -9.08 -1.48 -2.69
C GLY A 99 -8.30 -1.65 -1.39
N SER A 100 -8.15 -0.60 -0.58
CA SER A 100 -7.44 -0.68 0.71
C SER A 100 -8.28 -1.36 1.79
N LYS A 101 -7.73 -2.42 2.38
CA LYS A 101 -8.36 -3.10 3.52
C LYS A 101 -8.34 -2.22 4.77
N ALA A 102 -7.23 -1.53 5.02
CA ALA A 102 -7.07 -0.62 6.16
C ALA A 102 -8.06 0.54 6.10
N ALA A 103 -8.16 1.22 4.95
CA ALA A 103 -9.08 2.34 4.76
C ALA A 103 -10.55 1.94 4.96
N ILE A 104 -10.95 0.78 4.43
CA ILE A 104 -12.31 0.25 4.61
C ILE A 104 -12.61 0.00 6.09
N ALA A 105 -11.69 -0.65 6.82
CA ALA A 105 -11.88 -0.97 8.22
C ALA A 105 -11.93 0.28 9.10
N LEU A 106 -10.96 1.19 8.92
CA LEU A 106 -10.84 2.41 9.71
C LEU A 106 -12.02 3.37 9.50
N SER A 107 -12.51 3.49 8.26
CA SER A 107 -13.67 4.34 7.93
C SER A 107 -14.96 3.89 8.62
N ARG A 108 -15.10 2.59 8.91
CA ARG A 108 -16.27 2.05 9.63
C ARG A 108 -16.19 2.29 11.13
N SER A 109 -14.98 2.25 11.69
CA SER A 109 -14.74 2.53 13.10
C SER A 109 -14.99 4.00 13.44
N THR A 110 -14.56 4.93 12.58
CA THR A 110 -14.80 6.37 12.77
C THR A 110 -16.29 6.72 12.66
N ALA A 111 -17.00 6.14 11.69
CA ALA A 111 -18.44 6.36 11.52
C ALA A 111 -19.29 5.84 12.68
N ASN A 112 -18.81 4.82 13.41
CA ASN A 112 -19.49 4.31 14.61
C ASN A 112 -19.15 5.13 15.86
N ALA A 113 -17.93 5.65 15.98
CA ALA A 113 -17.56 6.55 17.07
C ALA A 113 -18.32 7.88 17.01
N SER A 114 -18.68 8.36 15.82
CA SER A 114 -19.47 9.60 15.64
C SER A 114 -20.99 9.43 15.82
N LYS A 115 -21.47 8.21 16.12
CA LYS A 115 -22.89 7.90 16.33
C LYS A 115 -23.26 7.67 17.81
N LEU A 116 -22.28 7.74 18.71
CA LEU A 116 -22.42 7.74 20.16
C LEU A 116 -22.28 9.17 20.68
#